data_AF-A0A2T4N1K2-F1
#
_entry.id   AF-A0A2T4N1K2-F1
#
_cell.length_a   1.000
_cell.length_b   1.000
_cell.length_c   1.000
_cell.angle_alpha   90.00
_cell.angle_beta   90.00
_cell.angle_gamma   90.00
#
_symmetry.space_group_name_H-M   'P 1'
#
loop_
_entity.id
_entity.type
_entity.pdbx_description
1 polymer ?
#
loop_
_entity_poly.entity_id
_entity_poly.type
_entity_poly.pdbx_seq_one_letter_code
_entity_poly.pdbx_strand_id
1 'polypeptide(L)'
;MKGVPLLLLAMLGGCQADASTLEQELSANLARQDYRLIVIAGRGEFAPGIAAEQQAEAKARCGKRYLDGLVDVIRPGQQEIHAKLSAYASEYNQRMVIHCPIASGAGKQ
;
A
#
# COMPACT_ATOMS: atom_id res chain seq x y z
N MET A 1 25.82 26.82 -49.20
CA MET A 1 24.91 27.32 -48.15
C MET A 1 23.78 26.31 -48.02
N LYS A 2 23.95 25.25 -47.23
CA LYS A 2 23.42 25.05 -45.86
C LYS A 2 21.92 25.38 -45.72
N GLY A 3 21.12 24.34 -45.58
CA GLY A 3 19.72 24.38 -45.16
C GLY A 3 19.21 22.99 -44.83
N VAL A 4 19.65 22.43 -43.70
CA VAL A 4 19.10 21.18 -43.14
C VAL A 4 17.79 21.55 -42.44
N PRO A 5 16.63 21.00 -42.83
CA PRO A 5 15.43 21.14 -42.01
C PRO A 5 15.53 20.11 -40.88
N LEU A 6 15.85 20.62 -39.70
CA LEU A 6 15.81 19.90 -38.44
C LEU A 6 14.33 19.58 -38.12
N LEU A 7 13.89 18.38 -38.45
CA LEU A 7 12.59 17.86 -37.99
C LEU A 7 12.69 17.65 -36.48
N LEU A 8 12.08 18.58 -35.73
CA LEU A 8 11.91 18.49 -34.29
C LEU A 8 11.14 17.20 -33.93
N LEU A 9 11.77 16.33 -33.16
CA LEU A 9 11.08 15.31 -32.36
C LEU A 9 10.16 16.00 -31.36
N ALA A 10 8.85 15.95 -31.60
CA ALA A 10 7.87 16.20 -30.55
C ALA A 10 7.82 14.95 -29.64
N MET A 11 8.62 14.95 -28.58
CA MET A 11 8.40 14.08 -27.44
C MET A 11 7.06 14.50 -26.83
N LEU A 12 6.00 13.73 -27.11
CA LEU A 12 4.73 13.86 -26.41
C LEU A 12 5.01 13.61 -24.93
N GLY A 13 5.02 14.70 -24.17
CA GLY A 13 5.08 14.67 -22.72
C GLY A 13 3.97 13.78 -22.21
N GLY A 14 4.34 12.63 -21.65
CA GLY A 14 3.43 11.89 -20.79
C GLY A 14 3.04 12.82 -19.66
N CYS A 15 1.75 13.11 -19.53
CA CYS A 15 1.20 13.63 -18.29
C CYS A 15 1.68 12.69 -17.18
N GLN A 16 2.64 13.14 -16.37
CA GLN A 16 2.88 12.51 -15.08
C GLN A 16 1.61 12.78 -14.27
N ALA A 17 0.70 11.81 -14.31
CA ALA A 17 -0.51 11.82 -13.53
C ALA A 17 -0.09 12.04 -12.08
N ASP A 18 -0.67 13.05 -11.43
CA ASP A 18 -0.62 13.23 -9.99
C ASP A 18 -1.30 12.02 -9.33
N ALA A 19 -0.57 10.92 -9.25
CA ALA A 19 -0.97 9.75 -8.48
C ALA A 19 -1.12 10.22 -7.03
N SER A 20 -2.25 9.91 -6.40
CA SER A 20 -2.47 10.23 -4.99
C SER A 20 -1.32 9.67 -4.14
N THR A 21 -1.06 10.26 -2.98
CA THR A 21 0.03 9.79 -2.07
C THR A 21 -0.07 8.29 -1.77
N LEU A 22 -1.30 7.75 -1.70
CA LEU A 22 -1.55 6.33 -1.57
C LEU A 22 -1.05 5.52 -2.78
N GLU A 23 -1.38 5.95 -4.00
CA GLU A 23 -0.95 5.28 -5.23
C GLU A 23 0.58 5.26 -5.37
N GLN A 24 1.21 6.38 -5.02
CA GLN A 24 2.66 6.52 -5.03
C GLN A 24 3.29 5.55 -4.02
N GLU A 25 2.79 5.50 -2.79
CA GLU A 25 3.29 4.58 -1.76
C GLU A 25 3.05 3.12 -2.14
N LEU A 26 1.85 2.79 -2.65
CA LEU A 26 1.53 1.44 -3.12
C LEU A 26 2.50 1.01 -4.23
N SER A 27 2.70 1.85 -5.25
CA SER A 27 3.60 1.58 -6.37
C SER A 27 5.06 1.42 -5.90
N ALA A 28 5.52 2.28 -5.00
CA ALA A 28 6.87 2.21 -4.44
C ALA A 28 7.12 0.92 -3.64
N ASN A 29 6.13 0.50 -2.84
CA ASN A 29 6.23 -0.74 -2.07
C ASN A 29 6.16 -1.98 -2.97
N LEU A 30 5.30 -1.97 -4.00
CA LEU A 30 5.26 -3.03 -5.02
C LEU A 30 6.59 -3.15 -5.77
N ALA A 31 7.20 -2.04 -6.17
CA ALA A 31 8.51 -2.03 -6.84
C ALA A 31 9.63 -2.64 -5.97
N ARG A 32 9.48 -2.55 -4.63
CA ARG A 32 10.40 -3.12 -3.65
C ARG A 32 9.99 -4.51 -3.15
N GLN A 33 8.92 -5.08 -3.71
CA GLN A 33 8.31 -6.34 -3.26
C GLN A 33 7.94 -6.34 -1.76
N ASP A 34 7.59 -5.16 -1.22
CA ASP A 34 7.11 -5.00 0.15
C ASP A 34 5.58 -5.11 0.18
N TYR A 35 5.08 -6.31 0.39
CA TYR A 35 3.64 -6.60 0.40
C TYR A 35 2.98 -6.45 1.78
N ARG A 36 3.72 -5.98 2.79
CA ARG A 36 3.25 -6.00 4.17
C ARG A 36 2.02 -5.14 4.37
N LEU A 37 0.99 -5.73 4.98
CA LEU A 37 -0.25 -5.04 5.34
C LEU A 37 -0.03 -4.12 6.54
N ILE A 38 -0.71 -2.98 6.56
CA ILE A 38 -0.72 -2.08 7.70
C ILE A 38 -1.66 -2.64 8.76
N VAL A 39 -1.16 -2.84 9.97
CA VAL A 39 -1.97 -3.28 11.11
C VAL A 39 -2.05 -2.21 12.18
N ILE A 40 -3.19 -2.16 12.87
CA ILE A 40 -3.34 -1.40 14.12
C ILE A 40 -2.48 -2.09 15.18
N ALA A 41 -1.50 -1.37 15.72
CA ALA A 41 -0.64 -1.90 16.77
C ALA A 41 -1.45 -2.09 18.06
N GLY A 42 -1.43 -3.30 18.63
CA GLY A 42 -2.21 -3.61 19.83
C GLY A 42 -2.54 -5.09 19.97
N ARG A 43 -3.53 -5.40 20.82
CA ARG A 43 -4.00 -6.78 21.02
C ARG A 43 -4.68 -7.31 19.76
N GLY A 44 -4.18 -8.43 19.22
CA GLY A 44 -4.75 -9.13 18.07
C GLY A 44 -4.34 -8.59 16.70
N GLU A 45 -3.66 -7.43 16.65
CA GLU A 45 -3.15 -6.76 15.45
C GLU A 45 -4.10 -6.85 14.25
N PHE A 46 -4.99 -5.88 14.13
CA PHE A 46 -6.02 -5.90 13.09
C PHE A 46 -5.55 -5.18 11.83
N ALA A 47 -5.69 -5.78 10.65
CA ALA A 47 -5.45 -5.16 9.36
C ALA A 47 -6.76 -4.52 8.85
N PRO A 48 -6.93 -3.19 8.89
CA PRO A 48 -8.16 -2.55 8.38
C PRO A 48 -8.40 -2.91 6.91
N GLY A 49 -9.66 -2.96 6.49
CA GLY A 49 -10.05 -3.26 5.11
C GLY A 49 -10.02 -4.74 4.72
N ILE A 50 -9.48 -5.62 5.55
CA ILE A 50 -9.50 -7.07 5.36
C ILE A 50 -10.63 -7.69 6.19
N ALA A 51 -11.38 -8.63 5.60
CA ALA A 51 -12.46 -9.33 6.28
C ALA A 51 -11.94 -10.06 7.54
N ALA A 52 -12.75 -10.12 8.60
CA ALA A 52 -12.32 -10.61 9.91
C ALA A 52 -11.80 -12.07 9.85
N GLU A 53 -12.49 -12.90 9.06
CA GLU A 53 -12.15 -14.29 8.78
C GLU A 53 -10.86 -14.47 7.98
N GLN A 54 -10.46 -13.45 7.20
CA GLN A 54 -9.25 -13.45 6.38
C GLN A 54 -8.04 -12.82 7.10
N GLN A 55 -8.22 -12.21 8.27
CA GLN A 55 -7.16 -11.48 8.98
C GLN A 55 -5.89 -12.33 9.20
N ALA A 56 -6.06 -13.55 9.69
CA ALA A 56 -4.93 -14.42 10.02
C ALA A 56 -4.17 -14.84 8.75
N GLU A 57 -4.90 -15.32 7.73
CA GLU A 57 -4.32 -15.76 6.47
C GLU A 57 -3.64 -14.60 5.72
N ALA A 58 -4.31 -13.47 5.58
CA ALA A 58 -3.78 -12.31 4.85
C ALA A 58 -2.50 -11.78 5.51
N LYS A 59 -2.45 -11.69 6.84
CA LYS A 59 -1.23 -11.29 7.57
C LYS A 59 -0.11 -12.33 7.44
N ALA A 60 -0.43 -13.62 7.45
CA ALA A 60 0.57 -14.68 7.30
C ALA A 60 1.17 -14.68 5.89
N ARG A 61 0.33 -14.48 4.87
CA ARG A 61 0.73 -14.49 3.46
C ARG A 61 1.47 -13.21 3.05
N CYS A 62 0.93 -12.06 3.38
CA CYS A 62 1.45 -10.77 2.93
C CYS A 62 2.49 -10.17 3.91
N GLY A 63 2.56 -10.67 5.14
CA GLY A 63 3.30 -10.02 6.23
C GLY A 63 2.57 -8.79 6.78
N LYS A 64 3.17 -8.15 7.79
CA LYS A 64 2.59 -7.00 8.49
C LYS A 64 3.62 -5.90 8.77
N ARG A 65 3.16 -4.66 8.80
CA ARG A 65 3.92 -3.48 9.25
C ARG A 65 3.02 -2.56 10.06
N TYR A 66 3.63 -1.69 10.86
CA TYR A 66 2.92 -0.67 11.62
C TYR A 66 2.95 0.67 10.88
N LEU A 67 1.92 1.48 11.16
CA LEU A 67 1.85 2.87 10.73
C LEU A 67 1.89 3.75 11.98
N ASP A 68 2.79 4.72 11.99
CA ASP A 68 2.96 5.61 13.13
C ASP A 68 1.64 6.34 13.44
N GLY A 69 1.25 6.33 14.72
CA GLY A 69 -0.01 6.89 15.19
C GLY A 69 -1.25 6.00 15.01
N LEU A 70 -1.14 4.88 14.31
CA LEU A 70 -2.23 3.89 14.19
C LEU A 70 -2.09 2.78 15.25
N VAL A 71 -2.55 3.09 16.45
CA VAL A 71 -2.48 2.23 17.64
C VAL A 71 -3.87 1.95 18.20
N ASP A 72 -4.03 0.87 18.96
CA ASP A 72 -5.30 0.47 19.56
C ASP A 72 -5.83 1.46 20.62
N VAL A 73 -4.94 2.19 21.30
CA VAL A 73 -5.30 3.21 22.29
C VAL A 73 -5.40 4.59 21.65
N ILE A 74 -6.64 5.06 21.44
CA ILE A 74 -6.93 6.42 20.94
C ILE A 74 -6.96 7.40 22.11
N ARG A 75 -6.05 8.40 22.10
CA ARG A 75 -6.03 9.47 23.12
C ARG A 75 -7.12 10.51 22.84
N PRO A 76 -7.64 11.21 23.88
CA PRO A 76 -8.55 12.34 23.67
C PRO A 76 -7.95 13.38 22.71
N GLY A 77 -8.72 13.79 21.70
CA GLY A 77 -8.30 14.74 20.67
C GLY A 77 -7.64 14.11 19.44
N GLN A 78 -7.38 12.79 19.43
CA GLN A 78 -6.75 12.10 18.29
C GLN A 78 -7.73 11.31 17.42
N GLN A 79 -9.05 11.39 17.68
CA GLN A 79 -10.05 10.58 16.99
C GLN A 79 -10.06 10.82 15.47
N GLU A 80 -9.96 12.08 15.04
CA GLU A 80 -9.97 12.42 13.61
C GLU A 80 -8.71 11.89 12.89
N ILE A 81 -7.53 12.06 13.50
CA ILE A 81 -6.27 11.55 12.94
C ILE A 81 -6.29 10.03 12.88
N HIS A 82 -6.72 9.36 13.96
CA HIS A 82 -6.84 7.91 13.98
C HIS A 82 -7.82 7.41 12.91
N ALA A 83 -8.96 8.08 12.72
CA ALA A 83 -9.92 7.73 11.68
C ALA A 83 -9.32 7.86 10.27
N LYS A 84 -8.55 8.94 10.01
CA LYS A 84 -7.83 9.13 8.74
C LYS A 84 -6.78 8.05 8.51
N LEU A 85 -5.97 7.71 9.52
CA LEU A 85 -4.97 6.65 9.42
C LEU A 85 -5.61 5.26 9.22
N SER A 86 -6.73 5.00 9.89
CA SER A 86 -7.49 3.75 9.73
C SER A 86 -8.09 3.62 8.33
N ALA A 87 -8.68 4.70 7.80
CA ALA A 87 -9.20 4.74 6.44
C ALA A 87 -8.09 4.54 5.40
N TYR A 88 -6.96 5.24 5.57
CA TYR A 88 -5.76 5.06 4.75
C TYR A 88 -5.28 3.60 4.76
N ALA A 89 -5.13 3.00 5.94
CA ALA A 89 -4.72 1.61 6.09
C ALA A 89 -5.71 0.64 5.44
N SER A 90 -7.02 0.92 5.54
CA SER A 90 -8.07 0.11 4.92
C SER A 90 -7.94 0.07 3.40
N GLU A 91 -7.80 1.24 2.78
CA GLU A 91 -7.68 1.34 1.32
C GLU A 91 -6.36 0.73 0.83
N TYR A 92 -5.25 1.03 1.52
CA TYR A 92 -3.94 0.44 1.21
C TYR A 92 -3.99 -1.09 1.25
N ASN A 93 -4.54 -1.66 2.32
CA ASN A 93 -4.57 -3.12 2.53
C ASN A 93 -5.44 -3.84 1.50
N GLN A 94 -6.62 -3.30 1.19
CA GLN A 94 -7.53 -3.85 0.18
C GLN A 94 -6.87 -3.98 -1.19
N ARG A 95 -5.98 -3.05 -1.52
CA ARG A 95 -5.24 -3.06 -2.78
C ARG A 95 -4.01 -3.95 -2.70
N MET A 96 -3.23 -3.81 -1.63
CA MET A 96 -1.99 -4.57 -1.45
C MET A 96 -2.21 -6.08 -1.37
N VAL A 97 -3.30 -6.53 -0.72
CA VAL A 97 -3.58 -7.97 -0.52
C VAL A 97 -3.75 -8.76 -1.81
N ILE A 98 -4.09 -8.08 -2.92
CA ILE A 98 -4.24 -8.70 -4.25
C ILE A 98 -2.86 -9.03 -4.86
N HIS A 99 -1.82 -8.29 -4.46
CA HIS A 99 -0.48 -8.42 -5.01
C HIS A 99 0.42 -9.39 -4.25
N CYS A 100 0.07 -9.71 -3.00
CA CYS A 100 0.94 -10.55 -2.19
C CYS A 100 0.92 -12.00 -2.71
N PRO A 101 2.09 -12.63 -2.89
CA PRO A 101 2.18 -13.94 -3.50
C PRO A 101 1.44 -14.98 -2.66
N ILE A 102 0.75 -15.93 -3.32
CA ILE A 102 0.30 -17.14 -2.63
C ILE A 102 1.56 -17.81 -2.08
N ALA A 103 1.60 -18.02 -0.77
CA ALA A 103 2.73 -18.66 -0.12
C ALA A 103 3.05 -19.96 -0.87
N SER A 104 4.12 -19.93 -1.65
CA SER A 104 4.61 -21.09 -2.40
C SER A 104 5.35 -21.96 -1.38
N GLY A 105 4.58 -22.65 -0.54
CA GLY A 105 5.09 -23.33 0.64
C GLY A 105 4.19 -24.42 1.22
N ALA A 106 3.13 -24.83 0.52
CA ALA A 106 2.48 -26.13 0.72
C ALA A 106 3.02 -27.12 -0.33
N GLY A 107 4.34 -27.32 -0.34
CA GLY A 107 5.01 -28.21 -1.28
C GLY A 107 6.27 -28.80 -0.67
N LYS A 108 6.13 -30.05 -0.17
CA LYS A 108 7.20 -31.02 0.20
C LYS A 108 7.92 -30.64 1.51
N GLN A 109 7.91 -31.45 2.58
CA GLN A 109 7.99 -32.90 2.73
C GLN A 109 7.21 -33.36 3.98
#